data_AF-A0A961YK32-F1
#
_entry.id   AF-A0A961YK32-F1
#
_cell.length_a   1.000
_cell.length_b   1.000
_cell.length_c   1.000
_cell.angle_alpha   90.00
_cell.angle_beta   90.00
_cell.angle_gamma   90.00
#
_symmetry.space_group_name_H-M   'P 1'
#
loop_
_entity.id
_entity.type
_entity.pdbx_description
1 polymer ?
#
loop_
_entity_poly.entity_id
_entity_poly.type
_entity_poly.pdbx_seq_one_letter_code
_entity_poly.pdbx_strand_id
1 'polypeptide(L)'
;MSPANVYRFFPSKHAIVEAICVRCLGELDERVWAVARSRGSAASRLDRLFHEVMRYHADNFVEEKRVHDIVLIAIEQDWDAVMAHKETVRTTVELILRDGIDSGEFEAMDAKEASGILMRAMVAFCHPVLVAKGMAEDADLMADSTATLNLILKGINRRT
;
A
#
# COMPACT_ATOMS: atom_id res chain seq x y z
N MET A 1 -7.09 16.26 30.33
CA MET A 1 -7.13 17.39 29.36
C MET A 1 -8.57 17.79 29.15
N SER A 2 -8.90 19.08 29.14
CA SER A 2 -10.27 19.55 28.84
C SER A 2 -10.60 19.36 27.34
N PRO A 3 -11.82 18.94 26.97
CA PRO A 3 -12.28 18.84 25.57
C PRO A 3 -12.08 20.14 24.77
N ALA A 4 -12.08 21.31 25.43
CA ALA A 4 -11.85 22.61 24.80
C ALA A 4 -10.41 22.80 24.32
N ASN A 5 -9.44 22.01 24.79
CA ASN A 5 -8.02 22.15 24.43
C ASN A 5 -7.67 21.54 23.06
N VAL A 6 -8.51 20.63 22.55
CA VAL A 6 -8.29 19.96 21.25
C VAL A 6 -8.53 20.91 20.08
N TYR A 7 -9.55 21.77 20.18
CA TYR A 7 -9.89 22.73 19.12
C TYR A 7 -8.89 23.89 18.96
N ARG A 8 -7.92 24.01 19.87
CA ARG A 8 -6.76 24.90 19.69
C ARG A 8 -5.83 24.42 18.58
N PHE A 9 -5.76 23.11 18.39
CA PHE A 9 -4.89 22.47 17.41
C PHE A 9 -5.65 22.08 16.13
N PHE A 10 -6.95 21.83 16.25
CA PHE A 10 -7.80 21.42 15.13
C PHE A 10 -9.00 22.35 14.99
N PRO A 11 -9.19 23.02 13.84
CA PRO A 11 -10.29 23.98 13.66
C PRO A 11 -11.69 23.33 13.66
N SER A 12 -11.78 22.01 13.47
CA SER A 12 -13.05 21.29 13.43
C SER A 12 -12.88 19.80 13.77
N LYS A 13 -14.00 19.11 14.03
CA LYS A 13 -14.00 17.64 14.15
C LYS A 13 -13.52 16.96 12.87
N HIS A 14 -13.82 17.54 11.70
CA HIS A 14 -13.34 17.04 10.42
C HIS A 14 -11.81 17.11 10.33
N ALA A 15 -11.19 18.22 10.76
CA ALA A 15 -9.74 18.35 10.80
C ALA A 15 -9.06 17.34 11.74
N ILE A 16 -9.73 16.93 12.82
CA ILE A 16 -9.25 15.84 13.68
C ILE A 16 -9.27 14.51 12.92
N VAL A 17 -10.36 14.21 12.20
CA VAL A 17 -10.50 12.97 11.43
C VAL A 17 -9.49 12.90 10.29
N GLU A 18 -9.28 14.00 9.57
CA GLU A 18 -8.26 14.11 8.53
C GLU A 18 -6.86 13.89 9.09
N ALA A 19 -6.52 14.52 10.22
CA ALA A 19 -5.23 14.29 10.87
C ALA A 19 -5.03 12.85 11.34
N ILE A 20 -6.09 12.16 11.77
CA ILE A 20 -6.04 10.71 12.07
C ILE A 20 -5.76 9.92 10.80
N CYS A 21 -6.45 10.22 9.68
CA CYS A 21 -6.21 9.57 8.39
C CYS A 21 -4.75 9.74 7.93
N VAL A 22 -4.24 10.96 7.96
CA VAL A 22 -2.83 11.28 7.63
C VAL A 22 -1.87 10.47 8.49
N ARG A 23 -2.09 10.43 9.81
CA ARG A 23 -1.23 9.67 10.71
C ARG A 23 -1.27 8.17 10.39
N CYS A 24 -2.45 7.60 10.24
CA CYS A 24 -2.62 6.17 9.96
C CYS A 24 -1.96 5.77 8.63
N LEU A 25 -2.22 6.51 7.55
CA LEU A 25 -1.57 6.25 6.25
C LEU A 25 -0.07 6.51 6.29
N GLY A 26 0.38 7.50 7.06
CA GLY A 26 1.80 7.76 7.30
C GLY A 26 2.53 6.59 7.99
N GLU A 27 1.88 5.95 8.95
CA GLU A 27 2.43 4.74 9.60
C GLU A 27 2.57 3.59 8.60
N LEU A 28 1.63 3.42 7.66
CA LEU A 28 1.77 2.43 6.58
C LEU A 28 2.88 2.83 5.59
N ASP A 29 2.95 4.12 5.23
CA ASP A 29 3.99 4.66 4.33
C ASP A 29 5.41 4.37 4.86
N GLU A 30 5.63 4.54 6.16
CA GLU A 30 6.90 4.19 6.81
C GLU A 30 7.24 2.70 6.68
N ARG A 31 6.25 1.82 6.85
CA ARG A 31 6.43 0.36 6.74
C ARG A 31 6.76 -0.07 5.31
N VAL A 32 6.04 0.44 4.30
CA VAL A 32 6.33 0.09 2.89
C VAL A 32 7.71 0.60 2.46
N TRP A 33 8.11 1.79 2.94
CA TRP A 33 9.46 2.29 2.72
C TRP A 33 10.55 1.44 3.41
N ALA A 34 10.28 0.95 4.63
CA ALA A 34 11.19 0.05 5.32
C ALA A 34 11.36 -1.26 4.55
N VAL A 35 10.27 -1.82 4.00
CA VAL A 35 10.33 -3.01 3.14
C VAL A 35 11.11 -2.73 1.86
N ALA A 36 10.84 -1.62 1.18
CA ALA A 36 11.53 -1.25 -0.05
C ALA A 36 13.05 -1.13 0.15
N ARG A 37 13.49 -0.59 1.29
CA ARG A 37 14.91 -0.43 1.65
C ARG A 37 15.53 -1.64 2.36
N SER A 38 14.76 -2.70 2.58
CA SER A 38 15.25 -3.91 3.25
C SER A 38 16.22 -4.71 2.38
N ARG A 39 16.88 -5.71 2.96
CA ARG A 39 17.74 -6.64 2.22
C ARG A 39 16.92 -7.71 1.50
N GLY A 40 17.47 -8.27 0.43
CA GLY A 40 16.88 -9.37 -0.34
C GLY A 40 16.73 -9.02 -1.82
N SER A 41 16.27 -9.99 -2.60
CA SER A 41 16.02 -9.78 -4.02
C SER A 41 14.87 -8.78 -4.23
N ALA A 42 14.85 -8.10 -5.37
CA ALA A 42 13.78 -7.17 -5.72
C ALA A 42 12.41 -7.88 -5.73
N ALA A 43 12.32 -9.10 -6.27
CA ALA A 43 11.10 -9.91 -6.23
C ALA A 43 10.61 -10.15 -4.80
N SER A 44 11.51 -10.54 -3.89
CA SER A 44 11.15 -10.78 -2.49
C SER A 44 10.71 -9.51 -1.76
N ARG A 45 11.25 -8.35 -2.13
CA ARG A 45 10.86 -7.06 -1.56
C ARG A 45 9.48 -6.61 -2.07
N LEU A 46 9.18 -6.79 -3.36
CA LEU A 46 7.85 -6.54 -3.91
C LEU A 46 6.79 -7.39 -3.22
N ASP A 47 7.06 -8.69 -3.07
CA ASP A 47 6.17 -9.63 -2.41
C ASP A 47 5.86 -9.20 -0.97
N ARG A 48 6.91 -8.93 -0.17
CA ARG A 48 6.74 -8.42 1.19
C ARG A 48 5.99 -7.10 1.26
N LEU A 49 6.17 -6.22 0.27
CA LEU A 49 5.54 -4.90 0.26
C LEU A 49 4.02 -5.03 0.10
N PHE A 50 3.55 -5.84 -0.84
CA PHE A 50 2.10 -6.07 -1.02
C PHE A 50 1.49 -6.80 0.18
N HIS A 51 2.23 -7.75 0.77
CA HIS A 51 1.83 -8.40 2.00
C HIS A 51 1.69 -7.42 3.18
N GLU A 52 2.60 -6.44 3.32
CA GLU A 52 2.52 -5.44 4.39
C GLU A 52 1.29 -4.54 4.23
N VAL A 53 0.99 -4.11 2.99
CA VAL A 53 -0.21 -3.32 2.69
C VAL A 53 -1.49 -4.11 3.02
N MET A 54 -1.58 -5.37 2.58
CA MET A 54 -2.73 -6.22 2.89
C MET A 54 -2.91 -6.41 4.40
N ARG A 55 -1.82 -6.74 5.12
CA ARG A 55 -1.86 -6.94 6.57
C ARG A 55 -2.34 -5.70 7.29
N TYR A 56 -1.83 -4.53 6.91
CA TYR A 56 -2.27 -3.27 7.49
C TYR A 56 -3.79 -3.06 7.31
N HIS A 57 -4.32 -3.32 6.10
CA HIS A 57 -5.75 -3.21 5.85
C HIS A 57 -6.57 -4.26 6.59
N ALA A 58 -6.07 -5.49 6.70
CA ALA A 58 -6.70 -6.57 7.44
C ALA A 58 -6.78 -6.24 8.94
N ASP A 59 -5.66 -5.81 9.54
CA ASP A 59 -5.59 -5.42 10.94
C ASP A 59 -6.55 -4.25 11.23
N ASN A 60 -6.55 -3.22 10.38
CA ASN A 60 -7.47 -2.08 10.53
C ASN A 60 -8.95 -2.44 10.30
N PHE A 61 -9.25 -3.45 9.48
CA PHE A 61 -10.61 -3.92 9.28
C PHE A 61 -11.12 -4.70 10.50
N VAL A 62 -10.28 -5.55 11.08
CA VAL A 62 -10.64 -6.44 12.20
C VAL A 62 -10.61 -5.72 13.55
N GLU A 63 -9.56 -4.95 13.83
CA GLU A 63 -9.29 -4.38 15.16
C GLU A 63 -9.74 -2.92 15.29
N GLU A 64 -9.64 -2.15 14.20
CA GLU A 64 -9.84 -0.69 14.20
C GLU A 64 -10.89 -0.21 13.18
N LYS A 65 -12.10 -0.81 13.21
CA LYS A 65 -13.19 -0.50 12.26
C LYS A 65 -13.42 1.00 11.99
N ARG A 66 -13.19 1.86 12.98
CA ARG A 66 -13.29 3.32 12.82
C ARG A 66 -12.22 3.92 11.90
N VAL A 67 -10.98 3.44 11.93
CA VAL A 67 -9.91 3.88 11.03
C VAL A 67 -10.21 3.41 9.61
N HIS A 68 -10.67 2.17 9.44
CA HIS A 68 -11.15 1.67 8.16
C HIS A 68 -12.25 2.59 7.58
N ASP A 69 -13.29 2.90 8.36
CA ASP A 69 -14.37 3.79 7.92
C ASP A 69 -13.87 5.20 7.55
N ILE A 70 -12.89 5.75 8.28
CA ILE A 70 -12.26 7.04 7.96
C ILE A 70 -11.54 6.98 6.61
N VAL A 71 -10.77 5.93 6.37
CA VAL A 71 -10.05 5.75 5.10
C VAL A 71 -11.03 5.59 3.94
N LEU A 72 -12.17 4.91 4.13
CA LEU A 72 -13.21 4.83 3.10
C LEU A 72 -13.77 6.20 2.74
N ILE A 73 -14.11 7.02 3.74
CA ILE A 73 -14.59 8.39 3.52
C ILE A 73 -13.51 9.23 2.81
N ALA A 74 -12.24 9.07 3.22
CA ALA A 74 -11.12 9.78 2.62
C ALA A 74 -10.90 9.38 1.15
N ILE A 75 -11.14 8.11 0.78
CA ILE A 75 -11.11 7.65 -0.60
C ILE A 75 -12.27 8.25 -1.40
N GLU A 76 -13.50 8.19 -0.87
CA GLU A 76 -14.69 8.72 -1.56
C GLU A 76 -14.64 10.23 -1.80
N GLN A 77 -13.93 10.97 -0.94
CA GLN A 77 -13.78 12.42 -1.02
C GLN A 77 -12.45 12.87 -1.63
N ASP A 78 -11.65 11.93 -2.17
CA ASP A 78 -10.35 12.20 -2.77
C ASP A 78 -9.42 13.05 -1.89
N TRP A 79 -9.35 12.73 -0.59
CA TRP A 79 -8.48 13.47 0.32
C TRP A 79 -7.01 13.36 -0.08
N ASP A 80 -6.27 14.46 0.08
CA ASP A 80 -4.85 14.56 -0.26
C ASP A 80 -4.01 13.45 0.41
N ALA A 81 -4.37 13.04 1.62
CA ALA A 81 -3.70 11.96 2.36
C ALA A 81 -3.74 10.62 1.61
N VAL A 82 -4.87 10.27 0.99
CA VAL A 82 -5.03 9.03 0.21
C VAL A 82 -4.24 9.11 -1.09
N MET A 83 -4.25 10.27 -1.74
CA MET A 83 -3.50 10.48 -2.98
C MET A 83 -1.99 10.44 -2.73
N ALA A 84 -1.52 11.04 -1.64
CA ALA A 84 -0.13 10.97 -1.20
C ALA A 84 0.29 9.53 -0.89
N HIS A 85 -0.53 8.78 -0.15
CA HIS A 85 -0.27 7.36 0.15
C HIS A 85 -0.15 6.51 -1.13
N LYS A 86 -1.10 6.66 -2.08
CA LYS A 86 -1.05 5.93 -3.36
C LYS A 86 0.24 6.22 -4.13
N GLU A 87 0.70 7.47 -4.12
CA GLU A 87 1.95 7.87 -4.76
C GLU A 87 3.18 7.33 -4.01
N THR A 88 3.15 7.30 -2.67
CA THR A 88 4.19 6.66 -1.85
C THR A 88 4.35 5.18 -2.20
N VAL A 89 3.25 4.41 -2.26
CA VAL A 89 3.30 2.99 -2.59
C VAL A 89 3.79 2.78 -4.04
N ARG A 90 3.31 3.59 -4.99
CA ARG A 90 3.81 3.54 -6.39
C ARG A 90 5.32 3.80 -6.47
N THR A 91 5.81 4.80 -5.73
CA THR A 91 7.22 5.20 -5.74
C THR A 91 8.13 4.17 -5.08
N THR A 92 7.65 3.51 -4.02
CA THR A 92 8.39 2.40 -3.38
C THR A 92 8.48 1.18 -4.29
N VAL A 93 7.40 0.86 -5.02
CA VAL A 93 7.43 -0.18 -6.07
C VAL A 93 8.39 0.20 -7.20
N GLU A 94 8.37 1.45 -7.67
CA GLU A 94 9.31 1.96 -8.69
C GLU A 94 10.77 1.79 -8.27
N LEU A 95 11.09 2.12 -7.02
CA LEU A 95 12.44 1.93 -6.48
C LEU A 95 12.86 0.46 -6.53
N ILE A 96 12.01 -0.46 -6.07
CA ILE A 96 12.35 -1.89 -6.04
C ILE A 96 12.52 -2.43 -7.46
N LEU A 97 11.68 -2.02 -8.41
CA LEU A 97 11.83 -2.39 -9.82
C LEU A 97 13.16 -1.89 -10.39
N ARG A 98 13.53 -0.62 -10.12
CA ARG A 98 14.81 -0.05 -10.54
C ARG A 98 16.00 -0.83 -9.98
N ASP A 99 15.98 -1.15 -8.68
CA ASP A 99 17.03 -1.98 -8.06
C ASP A 99 17.14 -3.37 -8.71
N GLY A 100 16.01 -3.98 -9.08
CA GLY A 100 15.97 -5.28 -9.77
C GLY A 100 16.53 -5.21 -11.19
N ILE A 101 16.28 -4.11 -11.91
CA ILE A 101 16.85 -3.85 -13.24
C ILE A 101 18.37 -3.62 -13.12
N ASP A 102 18.80 -2.77 -12.20
CA ASP A 102 20.22 -2.41 -12.03
C ASP A 102 21.08 -3.62 -11.59
N SER A 103 20.50 -4.54 -10.81
CA SER A 103 21.14 -5.80 -10.42
C SER A 103 21.05 -6.91 -11.47
N GLY A 104 20.26 -6.71 -12.53
CA GLY A 104 20.03 -7.69 -13.59
C GLY A 104 19.05 -8.82 -13.21
N GLU A 105 18.32 -8.67 -12.10
CA GLU A 105 17.23 -9.58 -11.70
C GLU A 105 16.04 -9.48 -12.65
N PHE A 106 15.72 -8.26 -13.12
CA PHE A 106 14.66 -7.99 -14.10
C PHE A 106 15.21 -7.52 -15.44
N GLU A 107 14.47 -7.75 -16.53
CA GLU A 107 14.82 -7.18 -17.84
C GLU A 107 14.74 -5.64 -17.83
N ALA A 108 15.53 -4.99 -18.67
CA ALA A 108 15.54 -3.54 -18.78
C ALA A 108 14.18 -3.01 -19.29
N MET A 109 13.55 -2.13 -18.52
CA MET A 109 12.29 -1.45 -18.85
C MET A 109 12.19 -0.09 -18.15
N ASP A 110 11.19 0.71 -18.52
CA ASP A 110 10.86 1.92 -17.77
C ASP A 110 10.23 1.54 -16.41
N ALA A 111 11.01 1.68 -15.33
CA ALA A 111 10.58 1.35 -13.97
C ALA A 111 9.37 2.19 -13.50
N LYS A 112 9.22 3.43 -13.99
CA LYS A 112 8.10 4.30 -13.63
C LYS A 112 6.82 3.86 -14.32
N GLU A 113 6.89 3.50 -15.59
CA GLU A 113 5.75 2.93 -16.30
C GLU A 113 5.35 1.57 -15.70
N ALA A 114 6.34 0.70 -15.48
CA ALA A 114 6.13 -0.62 -14.91
C ALA A 114 5.52 -0.57 -13.50
N SER A 115 5.94 0.36 -12.64
CA SER A 115 5.34 0.52 -11.31
C SER A 115 3.86 0.91 -11.39
N GLY A 116 3.49 1.79 -12.31
CA GLY A 116 2.10 2.16 -12.53
C GLY A 116 1.24 0.99 -13.03
N ILE A 117 1.78 0.15 -13.92
CA ILE A 117 1.10 -1.07 -14.41
C ILE A 117 0.96 -2.09 -13.28
N LEU A 118 2.03 -2.36 -12.53
CA LEU A 118 2.02 -3.32 -11.44
C LEU A 118 1.02 -2.90 -10.34
N MET A 119 0.99 -1.62 -9.96
CA MET A 119 0.01 -1.11 -8.99
C MET A 119 -1.44 -1.30 -9.47
N ARG A 120 -1.72 -1.14 -10.76
CA ARG A 120 -3.05 -1.40 -11.33
C ARG A 120 -3.39 -2.89 -11.30
N ALA A 121 -2.44 -3.76 -11.62
CA ALA A 121 -2.64 -5.21 -11.59
C ALA A 121 -2.86 -5.74 -10.16
N MET A 122 -2.20 -5.12 -9.17
CA MET A 122 -2.25 -5.53 -7.77
C MET A 122 -3.34 -4.82 -6.95
N VAL A 123 -4.25 -4.07 -7.59
CA VAL A 123 -5.25 -3.24 -6.89
C VAL A 123 -6.15 -4.02 -5.94
N ALA A 124 -6.49 -5.27 -6.28
CA ALA A 124 -7.31 -6.15 -5.44
C ALA A 124 -6.69 -6.42 -4.06
N PHE A 125 -5.35 -6.34 -3.98
CA PHE A 125 -4.55 -6.60 -2.78
C PHE A 125 -4.13 -5.30 -2.07
N CYS A 126 -4.35 -4.13 -2.68
CA CYS A 126 -3.95 -2.84 -2.11
C CYS A 126 -5.13 -1.98 -1.68
N HIS A 127 -6.31 -2.19 -2.24
CA HIS A 127 -7.46 -1.34 -1.96
C HIS A 127 -8.20 -1.84 -0.71
N PRO A 128 -8.42 -1.01 0.33
CA PRO A 128 -8.98 -1.46 1.60
C PRO A 128 -10.35 -2.14 1.45
N VAL A 129 -11.23 -1.61 0.60
CA VAL A 129 -12.53 -2.24 0.30
C VAL A 129 -12.40 -3.64 -0.32
N LEU A 130 -11.45 -3.83 -1.24
CA LEU A 130 -11.29 -5.10 -1.94
C LEU A 130 -10.65 -6.15 -1.03
N VAL A 131 -9.68 -5.73 -0.22
CA VAL A 131 -9.09 -6.59 0.83
C VAL A 131 -10.15 -7.02 1.83
N ALA A 132 -10.94 -6.09 2.37
CA ALA A 132 -12.01 -6.40 3.31
C ALA A 132 -13.07 -7.35 2.70
N LYS A 133 -13.41 -7.16 1.42
CA LYS A 133 -14.31 -8.05 0.70
C LYS A 133 -13.74 -9.46 0.56
N GLY A 134 -12.49 -9.59 0.11
CA GLY A 134 -11.84 -10.89 -0.04
C GLY A 134 -11.69 -11.64 1.29
N MET A 135 -11.40 -10.93 2.38
CA MET A 135 -11.40 -11.51 3.73
C MET A 135 -12.79 -12.03 4.15
N ALA A 136 -13.86 -11.32 3.81
CA ALA A 136 -15.21 -11.76 4.09
C ALA A 136 -15.64 -12.99 3.26
N GLU A 137 -14.99 -13.22 2.13
CA GLU A 137 -15.19 -14.37 1.25
C GLU A 137 -14.28 -15.56 1.59
N ASP A 138 -13.52 -15.50 2.69
CA ASP A 138 -12.55 -16.52 3.15
C ASP A 138 -11.50 -16.88 2.08
N ALA A 139 -11.14 -15.90 1.24
CA ALA A 139 -10.11 -16.05 0.22
C ALA A 139 -8.70 -15.95 0.84
N ASP A 140 -7.77 -16.77 0.37
CA ASP A 140 -6.35 -16.66 0.73
C ASP A 140 -5.68 -15.55 -0.10
N LEU A 141 -6.01 -14.30 0.25
CA LEU A 141 -5.52 -13.10 -0.44
C LEU A 141 -3.99 -13.01 -0.48
N MET A 142 -3.31 -13.54 0.54
CA MET A 142 -1.84 -13.54 0.61
C MET A 142 -1.27 -14.49 -0.45
N ALA A 143 -1.80 -15.72 -0.52
CA ALA A 143 -1.41 -16.67 -1.56
C ALA A 143 -1.75 -16.16 -2.97
N ASP A 144 -2.94 -15.58 -3.15
CA ASP A 144 -3.38 -15.04 -4.45
C ASP A 144 -2.54 -13.84 -4.90
N SER A 145 -2.18 -12.95 -3.97
CA SER A 145 -1.25 -11.84 -4.23
C SER A 145 0.12 -12.36 -4.67
N THR A 146 0.67 -13.32 -3.92
CA THR A 146 1.96 -13.96 -4.23
C THR A 146 1.94 -14.60 -5.61
N ALA A 147 0.88 -15.36 -5.92
CA ALA A 147 0.71 -16.04 -7.20
C ALA A 147 0.58 -15.04 -8.36
N THR A 148 -0.20 -13.97 -8.17
CA THR A 148 -0.39 -12.91 -9.16
C THR A 148 0.92 -12.18 -9.44
N LEU A 149 1.64 -11.77 -8.39
CA LEU A 149 2.94 -11.11 -8.52
C LEU A 149 3.93 -12.03 -9.25
N ASN A 150 4.04 -13.29 -8.85
CA ASN A 150 4.94 -14.25 -9.49
C ASN A 150 4.62 -14.46 -10.98
N LEU A 151 3.35 -14.47 -11.36
CA LEU A 151 2.94 -14.56 -12.75
C LEU A 151 3.39 -13.32 -13.55
N ILE A 152 3.23 -12.12 -12.98
CA ILE A 152 3.69 -10.86 -13.60
C ILE A 152 5.21 -10.84 -13.70
N LEU A 153 5.92 -11.18 -12.61
CA LEU A 153 7.38 -11.22 -12.57
C LEU A 153 7.95 -12.21 -13.59
N LYS A 154 7.33 -13.37 -13.81
CA LYS A 154 7.71 -14.28 -14.90
C LYS A 154 7.67 -13.63 -16.29
N GLY A 155 6.78 -12.67 -16.50
CA GLY A 155 6.67 -11.92 -17.75
C GLY A 155 7.81 -10.91 -17.97
N ILE A 156 8.47 -10.47 -16.90
CA ILE A 156 9.55 -9.46 -16.92
C ILE A 156 10.92 -10.00 -16.48
N ASN A 157 10.98 -11.24 -16.01
CA ASN A 157 12.22 -11.92 -15.70
C ASN A 157 13.00 -12.20 -16.97
N ARG A 158 14.33 -12.14 -16.85
CA ARG A 158 15.23 -12.41 -17.97
C ARG A 158 14.98 -13.79 -18.55
N ARG A 159 14.67 -13.85 -19.84
CA ARG A 159 14.63 -15.14 -20.56
C ARG A 159 16.05 -15.69 -20.65
N THR A 160 16.36 -16.70 -19.84
CA THR A 160 17.57 -17.52 -19.97
C THR A 160 17.46 -18.46 -21.15
#